data_AF-A0AAP4CZX8-F1
#
_entry.id   AF-A0AAP4CZX8-F1
#
_cell.length_a   1.000
_cell.length_b   1.000
_cell.length_c   1.000
_cell.angle_alpha   90.00
_cell.angle_beta   90.00
_cell.angle_gamma   90.00
#
_symmetry.space_group_name_H-M   'P 1'
#
loop_
_entity.id
_entity.type
_entity.pdbx_description
1 polymer ?
#
loop_
_entity_poly.entity_id
_entity_poly.type
_entity_poly.pdbx_seq_one_letter_code
_entity_poly.pdbx_strand_id
1 'polypeptide(L)'
;MNIPKLDAVINTMVNNGYSVFDTPEMEWNLNIVGIRSAGNSSKNFDDLLLVFFRQGNDWGCYFYNITTDPSPYYLEKPLSDVYTKGTAILKEGQYKEAYEINFHHGKYEALCQNLGPVVVYRDNNYDEYMNLIPGTEEVGYFKINIHKGPVDGESTTLNKKYSAGCQVFLNIDDFNEFMSLCFKSREIFGNKFTYTLINENDLNLG
;
A
#
# COMPACT_ATOMS: atom_id res chain seq x y z
N MET A 1 -2.43 2.04 14.23
CA MET A 1 -3.84 2.50 14.42
C MET A 1 -4.75 1.39 14.95
N ASN A 2 -5.99 1.70 15.36
CA ASN A 2 -7.01 0.68 15.65
C ASN A 2 -7.54 0.09 14.34
N ILE A 3 -7.89 -1.21 14.33
CA ILE A 3 -8.47 -1.87 13.15
C ILE A 3 -9.86 -1.26 12.88
N PRO A 4 -10.09 -0.63 11.71
CA PRO A 4 -11.39 -0.05 11.39
C PRO A 4 -12.40 -1.12 11.00
N LYS A 5 -13.69 -0.78 11.13
CA LYS A 5 -14.77 -1.62 10.58
C LYS A 5 -14.72 -1.59 9.06
N LEU A 6 -14.99 -2.74 8.42
CA LEU A 6 -15.00 -2.83 6.95
C LEU A 6 -15.97 -1.82 6.31
N ASP A 7 -17.18 -1.66 6.85
CA ASP A 7 -18.15 -0.70 6.33
C ASP A 7 -17.63 0.75 6.32
N ALA A 8 -16.81 1.13 7.31
CA ALA A 8 -16.22 2.47 7.34
C ALA A 8 -15.24 2.66 6.18
N VAL A 9 -14.45 1.62 5.85
CA VAL A 9 -13.51 1.63 4.72
C VAL A 9 -14.26 1.67 3.39
N ILE A 10 -15.29 0.83 3.22
CA ILE A 10 -16.13 0.81 2.01
C ILE A 10 -16.80 2.17 1.81
N ASN A 11 -17.41 2.74 2.85
CA ASN A 11 -18.06 4.06 2.77
C ASN A 11 -17.06 5.16 2.42
N THR A 12 -15.85 5.11 2.99
CA THR A 12 -14.78 6.08 2.68
C THR A 12 -14.36 5.98 1.22
N MET A 13 -14.20 4.76 0.69
CA MET A 13 -13.90 4.54 -0.72
C MET A 13 -15.00 5.13 -1.62
N VAL A 14 -16.27 4.83 -1.32
CA VAL A 14 -17.42 5.33 -2.09
C VAL A 14 -17.51 6.86 -2.05
N ASN A 15 -17.32 7.47 -0.87
CA ASN A 15 -17.35 8.93 -0.71
C ASN A 15 -16.24 9.64 -1.49
N ASN A 16 -15.07 9.00 -1.60
CA ASN A 16 -13.95 9.48 -2.41
C ASN A 16 -14.10 9.15 -3.92
N GLY A 17 -15.23 8.56 -4.34
CA GLY A 17 -15.49 8.19 -5.72
C GLY A 17 -14.67 7.00 -6.22
N TYR A 18 -14.07 6.22 -5.31
CA TYR A 18 -13.33 5.02 -5.65
C TYR A 18 -14.27 3.85 -5.90
N SER A 19 -13.88 2.98 -6.82
CA SER A 19 -14.64 1.77 -7.12
C SER A 19 -14.40 0.72 -6.03
N VAL A 20 -15.48 0.11 -5.54
CA VAL A 20 -15.45 -1.07 -4.68
C VAL A 20 -15.87 -2.27 -5.51
N PHE A 21 -15.06 -3.31 -5.53
CA PHE A 21 -15.36 -4.55 -6.23
C PHE A 21 -16.31 -5.40 -5.38
N ASP A 22 -17.60 -5.21 -5.63
CA ASP A 22 -18.71 -5.91 -5.00
C ASP A 22 -19.31 -6.92 -6.00
N THR A 23 -18.75 -8.13 -6.04
CA THR A 23 -19.14 -9.20 -6.97
C THR A 23 -19.53 -10.47 -6.21
N PRO A 24 -20.75 -10.57 -5.63
CA PRO A 24 -21.17 -11.72 -4.84
C PRO A 24 -21.19 -13.04 -5.62
N GLU A 25 -21.27 -12.97 -6.94
CA GLU A 25 -21.24 -14.10 -7.87
C GLU A 25 -19.83 -14.58 -8.25
N MET A 26 -18.78 -13.82 -7.91
CA MET A 26 -17.39 -14.18 -8.19
C MET A 26 -16.49 -13.89 -6.98
N GLU A 27 -15.99 -14.96 -6.36
CA GLU A 27 -15.01 -14.84 -5.28
C GLU A 27 -13.65 -14.34 -5.79
N TRP A 28 -12.81 -13.87 -4.86
CA TRP A 28 -11.42 -13.45 -5.10
C TRP A 28 -11.25 -12.21 -5.97
N ASN A 29 -12.32 -11.42 -6.19
CA ASN A 29 -12.20 -10.08 -6.76
C ASN A 29 -11.72 -9.10 -5.69
N LEU A 30 -10.40 -8.95 -5.56
CA LEU A 30 -9.79 -8.32 -4.39
C LEU A 30 -9.88 -6.80 -4.42
N ASN A 31 -10.45 -6.23 -3.37
CA ASN A 31 -10.18 -4.85 -2.99
C ASN A 31 -8.92 -4.85 -2.12
N ILE A 32 -7.83 -4.25 -2.61
CA ILE A 32 -6.58 -4.08 -1.85
C ILE A 32 -6.47 -2.62 -1.45
N VAL A 33 -6.57 -2.34 -0.15
CA VAL A 33 -6.70 -0.99 0.39
C VAL A 33 -5.68 -0.74 1.49
N GLY A 34 -4.72 0.14 1.23
CA GLY A 34 -3.85 0.70 2.27
C GLY A 34 -4.58 1.81 3.02
N ILE A 35 -4.33 1.89 4.32
CA ILE A 35 -4.79 2.95 5.20
C ILE A 35 -3.57 3.56 5.85
N ARG A 36 -3.21 4.76 5.41
CA ARG A 36 -2.14 5.55 6.02
C ARG A 36 -2.63 6.12 7.34
N SER A 37 -1.89 5.90 8.41
CA SER A 37 -2.19 6.42 9.73
C SER A 37 -2.05 7.94 9.77
N ALA A 38 -2.94 8.58 10.52
CA ALA A 38 -2.85 10.00 10.80
C ALA A 38 -1.60 10.38 11.62
N GLY A 39 -0.96 9.39 12.27
CA GLY A 39 0.27 9.58 13.05
C GLY A 39 1.51 9.86 12.19
N ASN A 40 1.52 9.43 10.92
CA ASN A 40 2.60 9.67 9.95
C ASN A 40 4.00 9.29 10.48
N SER A 41 4.16 8.06 10.98
CA SER A 41 5.43 7.60 11.54
C SER A 41 6.27 6.82 10.54
N SER A 42 7.22 7.51 9.91
CA SER A 42 8.22 6.90 9.02
C SER A 42 9.03 5.79 9.70
N LYS A 43 9.12 5.78 11.04
CA LYS A 43 9.90 4.82 11.84
C LYS A 43 9.17 3.50 12.10
N ASN A 44 7.84 3.45 12.01
CA ASN A 44 7.04 2.33 12.46
C ASN A 44 6.25 1.68 11.31
N PHE A 45 5.70 0.50 11.58
CA PHE A 45 4.69 -0.15 10.75
C PHE A 45 3.33 0.03 11.40
N ASP A 46 2.84 1.27 11.44
CA ASP A 46 1.61 1.69 12.12
C ASP A 46 0.41 1.89 11.18
N ASP A 47 0.63 1.68 9.89
CA ASP A 47 -0.37 1.65 8.82
C ASP A 47 -1.00 0.26 8.67
N LEU A 48 -2.11 0.20 7.94
CA LEU A 48 -2.81 -1.05 7.65
C LEU A 48 -2.95 -1.30 6.15
N LEU A 49 -2.90 -2.57 5.76
CA LEU A 49 -3.38 -3.03 4.46
C LEU A 49 -4.55 -3.97 4.69
N LEU A 50 -5.67 -3.65 4.07
CA LEU A 50 -6.88 -4.45 4.06
C LEU A 50 -7.00 -5.15 2.72
N VAL A 51 -7.34 -6.44 2.75
CA VAL A 51 -7.81 -7.17 1.58
C VAL A 51 -9.20 -7.71 1.86
N PHE A 52 -10.17 -7.30 1.05
CA PHE A 52 -11.52 -7.80 1.16
C PHE A 52 -12.16 -8.09 -0.19
N PHE A 53 -13.01 -9.09 -0.22
CA PHE A 53 -13.68 -9.59 -1.42
C PHE A 53 -14.93 -10.39 -1.02
N ARG A 54 -15.85 -10.56 -1.96
CA ARG A 54 -17.06 -11.33 -1.70
C ARG A 54 -16.79 -12.83 -1.59
N GLN A 55 -17.47 -13.47 -0.64
CA GLN A 55 -17.57 -14.92 -0.45
C GLN A 55 -19.06 -15.28 -0.48
N GLY A 56 -19.64 -15.33 -1.68
CA GLY A 56 -21.08 -15.27 -1.85
C GLY A 56 -21.63 -13.92 -1.38
N ASN A 57 -22.63 -13.94 -0.51
CA ASN A 57 -23.25 -12.71 0.01
C ASN A 57 -22.47 -12.06 1.16
N ASP A 58 -21.47 -12.73 1.71
CA ASP A 58 -20.66 -12.22 2.81
C ASP A 58 -19.34 -11.60 2.30
N TRP A 59 -18.67 -10.83 3.16
CA TRP A 59 -17.33 -10.31 2.90
C TRP A 59 -16.30 -11.16 3.63
N GLY A 60 -15.30 -11.68 2.91
CA GLY A 60 -14.02 -12.08 3.50
C GLY A 60 -13.16 -10.84 3.69
N CYS A 61 -12.50 -10.70 4.84
CA CYS A 61 -11.68 -9.53 5.16
C CYS A 61 -10.42 -9.92 5.95
N TYR A 62 -9.28 -9.43 5.49
CA TYR A 62 -7.96 -9.65 6.07
C TYR A 62 -7.29 -8.30 6.34
N PHE A 63 -6.51 -8.22 7.43
CA PHE A 63 -5.84 -7.00 7.87
C PHE A 63 -4.38 -7.31 8.16
N TYR A 64 -3.49 -6.46 7.66
CA TYR A 64 -2.05 -6.62 7.79
C TYR A 64 -1.41 -5.33 8.26
N ASN A 65 -0.45 -5.43 9.18
CA ASN A 65 0.36 -4.28 9.56
C ASN A 65 1.40 -4.01 8.47
N ILE A 66 1.40 -2.80 7.95
CA ILE A 66 2.35 -2.35 6.93
C ILE A 66 2.96 -1.00 7.32
N THR A 67 3.88 -0.53 6.49
CA THR A 67 4.20 0.91 6.39
C THR A 67 3.94 1.36 4.96
N THR A 68 3.28 2.48 4.83
CA THR A 68 3.03 3.24 3.60
C THR A 68 4.03 4.38 3.44
N ASP A 69 4.89 4.54 4.44
CA ASP A 69 5.83 5.64 4.61
C ASP A 69 7.26 5.19 4.24
N PRO A 70 8.04 6.06 3.57
CA PRO A 70 9.46 5.79 3.40
C PRO A 70 10.18 5.75 4.75
N SER A 71 11.19 4.89 4.90
CA SER A 71 11.99 4.85 6.11
C SER A 71 12.83 6.13 6.27
N PRO A 72 13.17 6.56 7.51
CA PRO A 72 14.06 7.68 7.77
C PRO A 72 15.36 7.63 6.96
N TYR A 73 15.94 6.43 6.80
CA TYR A 73 17.14 6.24 6.00
C TYR A 73 17.01 6.77 4.57
N TYR A 74 15.87 6.53 3.92
CA TYR A 74 15.64 6.99 2.55
C TYR A 74 15.12 8.43 2.52
N LEU A 75 14.44 8.93 3.55
CA LEU A 75 14.07 10.35 3.63
C LEU A 75 15.32 11.24 3.74
N GLU A 76 16.25 10.88 4.64
CA GLU A 76 17.54 11.59 4.80
C GLU A 76 18.48 11.36 3.60
N LYS A 77 18.44 10.16 3.01
CA LYS A 77 19.30 9.77 1.88
C LYS A 77 18.48 9.10 0.77
N PRO A 78 17.83 9.90 -0.09
CA PRO A 78 17.09 9.38 -1.23
C PRO A 78 17.99 8.57 -2.16
N LEU A 79 17.35 7.72 -2.96
CA LEU A 79 18.05 6.93 -3.98
C LEU A 79 18.82 7.84 -4.94
N SER A 80 19.99 7.40 -5.37
CA SER A 80 20.95 8.23 -6.10
C SER A 80 20.43 8.77 -7.43
N ASP A 81 19.56 8.02 -8.10
CA ASP A 81 18.95 8.37 -9.38
C ASP A 81 17.85 9.43 -9.26
N VAL A 82 17.30 9.61 -8.06
CA VAL A 82 16.26 10.61 -7.76
C VAL A 82 16.67 11.58 -6.64
N TYR A 83 17.97 11.63 -6.30
CA TYR A 83 18.45 12.39 -5.14
C TYR A 83 18.01 13.86 -5.13
N THR A 84 18.06 14.54 -6.28
CA THR A 84 17.66 15.95 -6.41
C THR A 84 16.15 16.16 -6.36
N LYS A 85 15.37 15.12 -6.68
CA LYS A 85 13.91 15.15 -6.57
C LYS A 85 13.48 14.87 -5.15
N GLY A 86 14.19 14.00 -4.43
CA GLY A 86 13.80 13.52 -3.12
C GLY A 86 13.08 12.17 -3.16
N THR A 87 12.73 11.70 -1.97
CA THR A 87 12.10 10.39 -1.78
C THR A 87 10.63 10.43 -2.18
N ALA A 88 10.18 9.38 -2.87
CA ALA A 88 8.82 9.28 -3.34
C ALA A 88 7.89 8.85 -2.19
N ILE A 89 6.73 9.47 -2.10
CA ILE A 89 5.66 9.10 -1.17
C ILE A 89 4.38 8.93 -1.98
N LEU A 90 3.76 7.75 -1.95
CA LEU A 90 2.54 7.50 -2.69
C LEU A 90 1.42 8.44 -2.21
N LYS A 91 0.81 9.17 -3.12
CA LYS A 91 -0.36 10.00 -2.81
C LYS A 91 -1.58 9.12 -2.58
N GLU A 92 -2.48 9.51 -1.70
CA GLU A 92 -3.79 8.86 -1.55
C GLU A 92 -4.55 8.87 -2.88
N GLY A 93 -5.22 7.77 -3.20
CA GLY A 93 -5.83 7.56 -4.52
C GLY A 93 -6.15 6.10 -4.81
N GLN A 94 -6.92 5.87 -5.87
CA GLN A 94 -7.16 4.53 -6.43
C GLN A 94 -6.39 4.33 -7.73
N TYR A 95 -5.43 3.42 -7.70
CA TYR A 95 -4.53 3.08 -8.80
C TYR A 95 -5.03 1.83 -9.53
N LYS A 96 -6.01 2.05 -10.42
CA LYS A 96 -6.72 0.98 -11.14
C LYS A 96 -5.79 0.20 -12.07
N GLU A 97 -5.79 -1.13 -11.91
CA GLU A 97 -4.97 -2.08 -12.70
C GLU A 97 -3.48 -1.69 -12.81
N ALA A 98 -2.96 -0.90 -11.86
CA ALA A 98 -1.60 -0.38 -11.94
C ALA A 98 -0.53 -1.41 -11.53
N TYR A 99 -0.97 -2.50 -10.90
CA TYR A 99 -0.13 -3.48 -10.25
C TYR A 99 -0.27 -4.88 -10.85
N GLU A 100 0.78 -5.68 -10.78
CA GLU A 100 0.81 -7.09 -11.17
C GLU A 100 1.65 -7.92 -10.20
N ILE A 101 1.44 -9.23 -10.14
CA ILE A 101 2.41 -10.12 -9.49
C ILE A 101 3.64 -10.22 -10.39
N ASN A 102 4.80 -9.78 -9.89
CA ASN A 102 6.08 -9.86 -10.58
C ASN A 102 7.23 -9.93 -9.56
N PHE A 103 8.46 -10.14 -10.03
CA PHE A 103 9.63 -10.26 -9.17
C PHE A 103 10.11 -8.90 -8.64
N HIS A 104 10.02 -8.72 -7.33
CA HIS A 104 10.65 -7.61 -6.65
C HIS A 104 12.18 -7.81 -6.62
N HIS A 105 12.90 -6.91 -7.30
CA HIS A 105 14.36 -6.99 -7.50
C HIS A 105 14.87 -8.33 -8.06
N GLY A 106 14.05 -9.08 -8.81
CA GLY A 106 14.43 -10.39 -9.35
C GLY A 106 14.56 -11.51 -8.30
N LYS A 107 14.11 -11.30 -7.06
CA LYS A 107 14.37 -12.23 -5.95
C LYS A 107 13.15 -13.04 -5.50
N TYR A 108 11.98 -12.42 -5.44
CA TYR A 108 10.74 -13.06 -5.00
C TYR A 108 9.54 -12.34 -5.62
N GLU A 109 8.43 -13.04 -5.77
CA GLU A 109 7.18 -12.46 -6.29
C GLU A 109 6.54 -11.53 -5.25
N ALA A 110 6.06 -10.38 -5.72
CA ALA A 110 5.37 -9.36 -4.94
C ALA A 110 4.38 -8.60 -5.85
N LEU A 111 3.55 -7.74 -5.28
CA LEU A 111 2.69 -6.87 -6.07
C LEU A 111 3.49 -5.66 -6.56
N CYS A 112 3.80 -5.61 -7.85
CA CYS A 112 4.70 -4.62 -8.44
C CYS A 112 3.95 -3.58 -9.27
N GLN A 113 4.30 -2.31 -9.11
CA GLN A 113 3.72 -1.18 -9.83
C GLN A 113 4.34 -1.09 -11.24
N ASN A 114 3.92 -1.98 -12.15
CA ASN A 114 4.48 -2.09 -13.50
C ASN A 114 3.48 -1.77 -14.62
N LEU A 115 2.17 -1.77 -14.33
CA LEU A 115 1.15 -1.76 -15.38
C LEU A 115 0.55 -0.37 -15.65
N GLY A 116 0.44 0.48 -14.63
CA GLY A 116 -0.22 1.78 -14.74
C GLY A 116 0.44 2.84 -13.88
N PRO A 117 0.36 4.13 -14.24
CA PRO A 117 0.99 5.19 -13.50
C PRO A 117 0.36 5.38 -12.12
N VAL A 118 1.17 5.81 -11.16
CA VAL A 118 0.74 6.28 -9.84
C VAL A 118 1.15 7.73 -9.63
N VAL A 119 0.59 8.37 -8.59
CA VAL A 119 0.94 9.74 -8.22
C VAL A 119 1.77 9.69 -6.94
N VAL A 120 2.91 10.36 -6.92
CA VAL A 120 3.76 10.47 -5.73
C VAL A 120 4.02 11.92 -5.41
N TYR A 121 4.12 12.27 -4.13
CA TYR A 121 4.85 13.45 -3.69
C TYR A 121 6.35 13.16 -3.72
N ARG A 122 7.14 14.22 -3.82
CA ARG A 122 8.58 14.17 -3.65
C ARG A 122 8.99 14.95 -2.41
N ASP A 123 9.63 14.26 -1.48
CA ASP A 123 10.17 14.85 -0.26
C ASP A 123 11.69 15.01 -0.37
N ASN A 124 12.13 16.27 -0.42
CA ASN A 124 13.52 16.67 -0.62
C ASN A 124 14.02 17.62 0.48
N ASN A 125 13.43 17.57 1.68
CA ASN A 125 13.97 18.32 2.82
C ASN A 125 15.16 17.62 3.50
N TYR A 126 15.34 16.31 3.22
CA TYR A 126 16.44 15.47 3.72
C TYR A 126 16.48 15.35 5.25
N ASP A 127 15.32 15.24 5.90
CA ASP A 127 15.21 14.88 7.31
C ASP A 127 14.56 13.50 7.51
N GLU A 128 14.35 13.10 8.77
CA GLU A 128 13.81 11.78 9.12
C GLU A 128 12.27 11.71 9.08
N TYR A 129 11.59 12.81 8.75
CA TYR A 129 10.13 12.92 8.77
C TYR A 129 9.57 12.92 7.35
N MET A 130 8.46 12.22 7.14
CA MET A 130 7.77 12.22 5.85
C MET A 130 6.94 13.49 5.68
N ASN A 131 7.12 14.19 4.56
CA ASN A 131 6.40 15.41 4.21
C ASN A 131 5.65 15.25 2.89
N LEU A 132 4.33 15.38 2.94
CA LEU A 132 3.49 15.47 1.75
C LEU A 132 3.56 16.92 1.22
N ILE A 133 4.57 17.25 0.43
CA ILE A 133 4.81 18.61 -0.06
C ILE A 133 3.93 18.91 -1.29
N PRO A 134 2.90 19.78 -1.19
CA PRO A 134 2.04 20.07 -2.33
C PRO A 134 2.82 20.81 -3.43
N GLY A 135 2.53 20.49 -4.70
CA GLY A 135 3.22 21.03 -5.86
C GLY A 135 4.44 20.21 -6.29
N THR A 136 4.82 19.16 -5.53
CA THR A 136 5.87 18.22 -5.91
C THR A 136 5.33 16.92 -6.51
N GLU A 137 4.03 16.87 -6.83
CA GLU A 137 3.41 15.69 -7.39
C GLU A 137 4.02 15.29 -8.75
N GLU A 138 4.38 14.01 -8.86
CA GLU A 138 4.77 13.40 -10.13
C GLU A 138 3.84 12.23 -10.45
N VAL A 139 3.45 12.11 -11.72
CA VAL A 139 2.69 10.98 -12.25
C VAL A 139 3.62 10.10 -13.08
N GLY A 140 3.65 8.79 -12.81
CA GLY A 140 4.52 7.90 -13.58
C GLY A 140 4.73 6.52 -12.96
N TYR A 141 5.82 5.89 -13.38
CA TYR A 141 6.25 4.56 -12.93
C TYR A 141 7.45 4.71 -12.02
N PHE A 142 7.23 4.50 -10.73
CA PHE A 142 8.24 4.72 -9.69
C PHE A 142 8.60 3.45 -8.92
N LYS A 143 8.03 2.29 -9.33
CA LYS A 143 8.25 0.99 -8.68
C LYS A 143 7.82 0.99 -7.21
N ILE A 144 6.69 1.65 -6.93
CA ILE A 144 6.04 1.69 -5.62
C ILE A 144 5.37 0.33 -5.35
N ASN A 145 6.20 -0.68 -5.11
CA ASN A 145 5.75 -2.07 -4.95
C ASN A 145 5.15 -2.29 -3.56
N ILE A 146 4.28 -3.30 -3.45
CA ILE A 146 3.80 -3.84 -2.18
C ILE A 146 4.54 -5.14 -1.91
N HIS A 147 5.42 -5.18 -0.90
CA HIS A 147 6.36 -6.30 -0.70
C HIS A 147 6.62 -6.63 0.77
N LYS A 148 7.26 -7.78 1.02
CA LYS A 148 7.62 -8.21 2.38
C LYS A 148 8.62 -7.26 3.04
N GLY A 149 8.48 -7.08 4.35
CA GLY A 149 9.53 -6.56 5.20
C GLY A 149 10.39 -7.67 5.81
N PRO A 150 10.76 -7.57 7.10
CA PRO A 150 11.58 -8.57 7.78
C PRO A 150 10.89 -9.93 7.89
N VAL A 151 11.69 -10.96 8.16
CA VAL A 151 11.22 -12.34 8.32
C VAL A 151 10.38 -12.48 9.60
N ASP A 152 10.85 -11.91 10.69
CA ASP A 152 10.35 -12.08 12.07
C ASP A 152 9.89 -10.75 12.67
N GLY A 153 9.32 -9.87 11.84
CA GLY A 153 8.85 -8.57 12.30
C GLY A 153 7.72 -8.67 13.33
N GLU A 154 7.84 -7.87 14.37
CA GLU A 154 6.89 -7.76 15.48
C GLU A 154 6.59 -6.28 15.79
N SER A 155 5.66 -5.99 16.70
CA SER A 155 5.17 -4.61 16.92
C SER A 155 6.24 -3.58 17.31
N THR A 156 7.40 -4.02 17.81
CA THR A 156 8.56 -3.18 18.16
C THR A 156 9.55 -3.00 17.01
N THR A 157 9.32 -3.67 15.87
CA THR A 157 10.21 -3.64 14.70
C THR A 157 10.11 -2.30 13.99
N LEU A 158 11.27 -1.70 13.76
CA LEU A 158 11.38 -0.39 13.12
C LEU A 158 11.57 -0.49 11.61
N ASN A 159 10.96 0.43 10.88
CA ASN A 159 11.16 0.65 9.45
C ASN A 159 12.53 1.33 9.20
N LYS A 160 13.61 0.56 9.30
CA LYS A 160 14.98 1.13 9.23
C LYS A 160 15.42 1.49 7.81
N LYS A 161 15.15 0.61 6.84
CA LYS A 161 15.62 0.74 5.45
C LYS A 161 14.79 -0.10 4.47
N TYR A 162 13.52 -0.34 4.81
CA TYR A 162 12.68 -1.26 4.05
C TYR A 162 11.93 -0.58 2.91
N SER A 163 11.56 0.71 3.06
CA SER A 163 10.78 1.44 2.08
C SER A 163 11.47 2.71 1.60
N ALA A 164 11.74 2.81 0.30
CA ALA A 164 12.08 4.06 -0.38
C ALA A 164 10.83 4.72 -1.02
N GLY A 165 9.63 4.37 -0.54
CA GLY A 165 8.33 4.76 -1.09
C GLY A 165 7.37 3.58 -1.32
N CYS A 166 7.86 2.34 -1.28
CA CYS A 166 7.07 1.11 -1.33
C CYS A 166 6.10 0.96 -0.14
N GLN A 167 5.15 0.05 -0.29
CA GLN A 167 4.26 -0.37 0.79
C GLN A 167 4.80 -1.69 1.35
N VAL A 168 5.15 -1.73 2.63
CA VAL A 168 5.97 -2.84 3.16
C VAL A 168 5.30 -3.51 4.33
N PHE A 169 5.13 -4.83 4.26
CA PHE A 169 4.59 -5.63 5.35
C PHE A 169 5.54 -5.69 6.55
N LEU A 170 4.98 -5.67 7.75
CA LEU A 170 5.73 -5.81 8.99
C LEU A 170 6.43 -7.17 9.09
N ASN A 171 5.78 -8.26 8.68
CA ASN A 171 6.33 -9.60 8.76
C ASN A 171 6.07 -10.42 7.49
N ILE A 172 6.81 -11.52 7.33
CA ILE A 172 6.76 -12.33 6.11
C ILE A 172 5.54 -13.24 6.06
N ASP A 173 4.99 -13.66 7.19
CA ASP A 173 3.86 -14.59 7.22
C ASP A 173 2.58 -13.91 6.72
N ASP A 174 2.33 -12.68 7.17
CA ASP A 174 1.27 -11.81 6.65
C ASP A 174 1.44 -11.53 5.15
N PHE A 175 2.67 -11.27 4.72
CA PHE A 175 2.97 -11.09 3.29
C PHE A 175 2.68 -12.37 2.49
N ASN A 176 3.01 -13.55 3.00
CA ASN A 176 2.77 -14.82 2.33
C ASN A 176 1.27 -15.13 2.24
N GLU A 177 0.49 -14.78 3.27
CA GLU A 177 -0.97 -14.90 3.22
C GLU A 177 -1.55 -13.94 2.17
N PHE A 178 -1.12 -12.68 2.19
CA PHE A 178 -1.50 -11.67 1.18
C PHE A 178 -1.19 -12.14 -0.25
N MET A 179 0.01 -12.66 -0.50
CA MET A 179 0.38 -13.18 -1.82
C MET A 179 -0.47 -14.40 -2.20
N SER A 180 -0.83 -15.27 -1.24
CA SER A 180 -1.73 -16.39 -1.49
C SER A 180 -3.11 -15.94 -1.95
N LEU A 181 -3.64 -14.84 -1.40
CA LEU A 181 -4.89 -14.22 -1.88
C LEU A 181 -4.72 -13.69 -3.31
N CYS A 182 -3.61 -12.97 -3.57
CA CYS A 182 -3.32 -12.42 -4.90
C CYS A 182 -3.19 -13.52 -5.95
N PHE A 183 -2.53 -14.64 -5.63
CA PHE A 183 -2.42 -15.78 -6.55
C PHE A 183 -3.79 -16.36 -6.90
N LYS A 184 -4.69 -16.54 -5.92
CA LYS A 184 -6.06 -17.01 -6.20
C LYS A 184 -6.83 -16.06 -7.11
N SER A 185 -6.73 -14.75 -6.84
CA SER A 185 -7.34 -13.73 -7.67
C SER A 185 -6.80 -13.76 -9.11
N ARG A 186 -5.48 -13.93 -9.28
CA ARG A 186 -4.83 -14.02 -10.59
C ARG A 186 -5.38 -15.14 -11.46
N GLU A 187 -5.68 -16.30 -10.88
CA GLU A 187 -6.21 -17.44 -11.64
C GLU A 187 -7.60 -17.16 -12.27
N ILE A 188 -8.35 -16.20 -11.71
CA ILE A 188 -9.72 -15.88 -12.14
C ILE A 188 -9.75 -14.57 -12.94
N PHE A 189 -9.08 -13.53 -12.45
CA PHE A 189 -9.13 -12.16 -12.99
C PHE A 189 -7.89 -11.76 -13.80
N GLY A 190 -6.89 -12.64 -13.87
CA GLY A 190 -5.62 -12.37 -14.54
C GLY A 190 -4.64 -11.57 -13.67
N ASN A 191 -3.44 -11.31 -14.21
CA ASN A 191 -2.34 -10.71 -13.45
C ASN A 191 -2.41 -9.17 -13.39
N LYS A 192 -3.55 -8.62 -12.97
CA LYS A 192 -3.77 -7.18 -12.85
C LYS A 192 -4.51 -6.85 -11.57
N PHE A 193 -4.01 -5.86 -10.85
CA PHE A 193 -4.52 -5.52 -9.53
C PHE A 193 -4.68 -4.01 -9.38
N THR A 194 -5.74 -3.63 -8.67
CA THR A 194 -5.99 -2.26 -8.24
C THR A 194 -5.56 -2.10 -6.80
N TYR A 195 -4.78 -1.07 -6.52
CA TYR A 195 -4.42 -0.68 -5.16
C TYR A 195 -5.04 0.67 -4.84
N THR A 196 -5.71 0.77 -3.69
CA THR A 196 -6.25 2.04 -3.18
C THR A 196 -5.50 2.42 -1.92
N LEU A 197 -5.13 3.68 -1.78
CA LEU A 197 -4.57 4.23 -0.54
C LEU A 197 -5.49 5.33 -0.03
N ILE A 198 -5.94 5.22 1.21
CA ILE A 198 -6.77 6.22 1.90
C ILE A 198 -6.06 6.70 3.18
N ASN A 199 -6.49 7.86 3.70
CA ASN A 199 -6.00 8.38 4.97
C ASN A 199 -6.91 7.95 6.13
N GLU A 200 -6.33 7.61 7.28
CA GLU A 200 -7.07 7.26 8.50
C GLU A 200 -8.08 8.35 8.90
N ASN A 201 -7.75 9.63 8.67
CA ASN A 201 -8.64 10.74 9.00
C ASN A 201 -9.95 10.71 8.18
N ASP A 202 -9.95 10.10 6.99
CA ASP A 202 -11.13 10.01 6.13
C ASP A 202 -12.14 8.96 6.65
N LEU A 203 -11.69 8.01 7.49
CA LEU A 203 -12.54 6.97 8.07
C LEU A 203 -13.57 7.53 9.08
N ASN A 204 -13.32 8.73 9.61
CA ASN A 204 -14.12 9.37 10.65
C ASN A 204 -15.10 10.41 10.09
N LEU A 205 -15.33 10.48 8.78
CA LEU A 205 -16.30 11.40 8.15
C LEU A 205 -17.77 10.95 8.33
N GLY A 206 -18.11 10.40 9.51
CA GLY A 206 -19.46 9.99 9.92
C GLY A 206 -20.10 10.95 10.91
#